data_AF-M4E2P5-F1
#
_entry.id   AF-M4E2P5-F1
#
_cell.length_a   1.000
_cell.length_b   1.000
_cell.length_c   1.000
_cell.angle_alpha   90.00
_cell.angle_beta   90.00
_cell.angle_gamma   90.00
#
_symmetry.space_group_name_H-M   'P 1'
#
loop_
_entity.id
_entity.type
_entity.pdbx_description
1 polymer ?
#
loop_
_entity_poly.entity_id
_entity_poly.type
_entity_poly.pdbx_seq_one_letter_code
_entity_poly.pdbx_strand_id
1 'polypeptide(L)'
;MFTRSTQLFNYSVAENYEPKVSYLVGEIGRDMREILESTQYFSFSLENWIKPRHEACLAKEVRFPLAVMMKTKEDGFRDALEVCSDSSPPSKTSGLICVQKDSLFLEFWLGQ
;
A
#
# COMPACT_ATOMS: atom_id res chain seq x y z
N MET A 1 16.06 1.03 -18.32
CA MET A 1 16.83 -0.21 -18.08
C MET A 1 16.18 -0.93 -16.90
N PHE A 2 15.41 -1.99 -17.16
CA PHE A 2 14.70 -2.79 -16.13
C PHE A 2 15.70 -3.71 -15.43
N THR A 3 16.36 -3.28 -14.35
CA THR A 3 17.44 -4.06 -13.73
C THR A 3 17.23 -4.40 -12.26
N ARG A 4 16.03 -4.18 -11.68
CA ARG A 4 15.86 -4.34 -10.22
C ARG A 4 15.14 -5.58 -9.70
N SER A 5 14.51 -6.41 -10.54
CA SER A 5 13.93 -7.67 -10.04
C SER A 5 13.86 -8.76 -11.10
N THR A 6 14.95 -9.52 -11.22
CA THR A 6 14.99 -10.78 -12.00
C THR A 6 14.01 -11.83 -11.46
N GLN A 7 13.59 -11.71 -10.20
CA GLN A 7 12.60 -12.59 -9.56
C GLN A 7 11.19 -12.43 -10.12
N LEU A 8 10.85 -11.28 -10.74
CA LEU A 8 9.51 -11.07 -11.31
C LEU A 8 9.17 -12.10 -12.38
N PHE A 9 10.12 -12.42 -13.24
CA PHE A 9 9.94 -13.41 -14.29
C PHE A 9 9.72 -14.84 -13.76
N ASN A 10 9.98 -15.09 -12.47
CA ASN A 10 9.80 -16.40 -11.84
C ASN A 10 8.43 -16.57 -11.16
N TYR A 11 7.65 -15.49 -11.00
CA TYR A 11 6.33 -15.61 -10.38
C TYR A 11 5.27 -16.01 -11.42
N SER A 12 4.36 -16.89 -11.00
CA SER A 12 3.20 -17.31 -11.81
C SER A 12 2.19 -16.17 -11.94
N VAL A 13 1.65 -15.97 -13.16
CA VAL A 13 0.61 -14.98 -13.45
C VAL A 13 -0.64 -15.25 -12.62
N ALA A 14 -1.15 -16.48 -12.69
CA ALA A 14 -2.38 -16.88 -12.01
C ALA A 14 -2.24 -16.90 -10.48
N GLU A 15 -1.09 -17.32 -9.96
CA GLU A 15 -0.93 -17.52 -8.51
C GLU A 15 -0.34 -16.30 -7.78
N ASN A 16 0.30 -15.36 -8.48
CA ASN A 16 0.94 -14.20 -7.86
C ASN A 16 0.38 -12.89 -8.38
N TYR A 17 0.42 -12.68 -9.70
CA TYR A 17 0.09 -11.38 -10.29
C TYR A 17 -1.41 -11.08 -10.23
N GLU A 18 -2.25 -11.99 -10.72
CA GLU A 18 -3.70 -11.83 -10.71
C GLU A 18 -4.29 -11.56 -9.32
N PRO A 19 -4.04 -12.39 -8.29
CA PRO A 19 -4.64 -12.17 -6.97
C PRO A 19 -4.19 -10.84 -6.35
N LYS A 20 -2.94 -10.43 -6.60
CA LYS A 20 -2.39 -9.17 -6.07
C LYS A 20 -2.92 -7.94 -6.78
N VAL A 21 -3.05 -7.99 -8.10
CA VAL A 21 -3.63 -6.89 -8.89
C VAL A 21 -5.12 -6.77 -8.58
N SER A 22 -5.83 -7.89 -8.50
CA SER A 22 -7.24 -7.94 -8.12
C SER A 22 -7.47 -7.31 -6.75
N TYR A 23 -6.66 -7.66 -5.74
CA TYR A 23 -6.75 -7.05 -4.41
C TYR A 23 -6.46 -5.54 -4.45
N LEU A 24 -5.36 -5.10 -5.06
CA LEU A 24 -4.99 -3.69 -5.05
C LEU A 24 -5.95 -2.80 -5.84
N VAL A 25 -6.33 -3.22 -7.05
CA VAL A 25 -7.15 -2.42 -7.95
C VAL A 25 -8.62 -2.60 -7.63
N GLY A 26 -9.06 -3.83 -7.38
CA GLY A 26 -10.46 -4.16 -7.12
C GLY A 26 -10.89 -3.84 -5.69
N GLU A 27 -10.17 -4.33 -4.68
CA GLU A 27 -10.59 -4.16 -3.27
C GLU A 27 -10.09 -2.85 -2.67
N ILE A 28 -8.86 -2.42 -2.98
CA ILE A 28 -8.26 -1.21 -2.40
C ILE A 28 -8.41 0.03 -3.30
N GLY A 29 -8.83 -0.13 -4.56
CA GLY A 29 -8.99 0.98 -5.50
C GLY A 29 -7.68 1.75 -5.73
N ARG A 30 -6.55 1.06 -5.84
CA ARG A 30 -5.24 1.65 -6.17
C ARG A 30 -5.11 1.87 -7.67
N ASP A 31 -4.35 2.90 -8.03
CA ASP A 31 -4.03 3.15 -9.43
C ASP A 31 -3.01 2.14 -9.95
N MET A 32 -3.25 1.59 -11.14
CA MET A 32 -2.38 0.57 -11.76
C MET A 32 -0.96 1.10 -11.96
N ARG A 33 -0.78 2.41 -12.21
CA ARG A 33 0.54 3.04 -12.38
C ARG A 33 1.38 2.92 -11.11
N GLU A 34 0.77 3.13 -9.94
CA GLU A 34 1.44 3.01 -8.64
C GLU A 34 1.99 1.59 -8.41
N ILE A 35 1.24 0.58 -8.86
CA ILE A 35 1.62 -0.84 -8.78
C ILE A 35 2.82 -1.12 -9.69
N LEU A 36 2.76 -0.62 -10.93
CA LEU A 36 3.82 -0.82 -11.92
C LEU A 36 5.12 -0.07 -11.55
N GLU A 37 5.02 1.11 -10.94
CA GLU A 37 6.19 1.85 -10.43
C GLU A 37 6.85 1.14 -9.24
N SER A 38 6.07 0.42 -8.43
CA SER A 38 6.54 -0.32 -7.27
C SER A 38 6.74 -1.81 -7.60
N THR A 39 7.65 -2.13 -8.52
CA THR A 39 7.87 -3.52 -8.98
C THR A 39 8.19 -4.51 -7.86
N GLN A 40 8.84 -4.04 -6.79
CA GLN A 40 9.13 -4.81 -5.58
C GLN A 40 7.87 -5.35 -4.86
N TYR A 41 6.70 -4.76 -5.11
CA TYR A 41 5.43 -5.17 -4.52
C TYR A 41 5.11 -6.64 -4.79
N PHE A 42 5.38 -7.12 -6.01
CA PHE A 42 5.10 -8.51 -6.38
C PHE A 42 6.02 -9.53 -5.67
N SER A 43 7.11 -9.08 -5.04
CA SER A 43 7.95 -9.94 -4.22
C SER A 43 7.37 -10.20 -2.81
N PHE A 44 6.46 -9.38 -2.31
CA PHE A 44 5.88 -9.53 -0.97
C PHE A 44 4.65 -10.45 -0.96
N SER A 45 4.42 -11.18 0.13
CA SER A 45 3.21 -12.01 0.26
C SER A 45 1.96 -11.13 0.40
N LEU A 46 0.91 -11.47 -0.36
CA LEU A 46 -0.38 -10.78 -0.28
C LEU A 46 -0.98 -10.90 1.12
N GLU A 47 -1.02 -12.12 1.64
CA GLU A 47 -1.70 -12.44 2.89
C GLU A 47 -0.88 -12.02 4.11
N ASN A 48 0.42 -12.25 4.12
CA ASN A 48 1.24 -12.01 5.31
C ASN A 48 1.79 -10.59 5.42
N TRP A 49 1.72 -9.80 4.35
CA TRP A 49 2.41 -8.51 4.31
C TRP A 49 1.50 -7.38 3.82
N ILE A 50 0.83 -7.59 2.69
CA ILE A 50 0.09 -6.51 2.02
C ILE A 50 -1.24 -6.27 2.72
N LYS A 51 -2.04 -7.33 2.92
CA LYS A 51 -3.33 -7.28 3.64
C LYS A 51 -3.20 -6.69 5.05
N PRO A 52 -2.34 -7.21 5.95
CA PRO A 52 -2.28 -6.70 7.33
C PRO A 52 -1.84 -5.24 7.41
N ARG A 53 -0.94 -4.79 6.53
CA ARG A 53 -0.55 -3.38 6.46
C ARG A 53 -1.70 -2.51 5.96
N HIS A 54 -2.44 -2.97 4.96
CA HIS A 54 -3.61 -2.25 4.47
C HIS A 54 -4.70 -2.15 5.55
N GLU A 55 -5.00 -3.23 6.26
CA GLU A 55 -5.96 -3.25 7.36
C GLU A 55 -5.56 -2.31 8.50
N ALA A 56 -4.26 -2.28 8.86
CA ALA A 56 -3.75 -1.33 9.84
C ALA A 56 -3.90 0.14 9.39
N CYS A 57 -3.75 0.41 8.08
CA CYS A 57 -4.01 1.73 7.50
C CYS A 57 -5.50 2.09 7.58
N LEU A 58 -6.39 1.15 7.24
CA LEU A 58 -7.84 1.34 7.32
C LEU A 58 -8.30 1.62 8.76
N ALA A 59 -7.79 0.87 9.75
CA ALA A 59 -8.12 1.04 11.16
C ALA A 59 -7.75 2.43 11.71
N LYS A 60 -6.78 3.10 11.07
CA LYS A 60 -6.33 4.45 11.41
C LYS A 60 -6.83 5.51 10.41
N GLU A 61 -7.67 5.14 9.45
CA GLU A 61 -8.19 6.01 8.38
C GLU A 61 -7.11 6.75 7.58
N VAL A 62 -5.93 6.14 7.42
CA VAL A 62 -4.80 6.72 6.68
C VAL A 62 -4.54 5.94 5.39
N ARG A 63 -4.04 6.62 4.36
CA ARG A 63 -3.60 5.97 3.12
C ARG A 63 -2.15 6.35 2.82
N PHE A 64 -1.27 5.35 2.89
CA PHE A 64 0.12 5.49 2.45
C PHE A 64 0.28 5.09 0.97
N PRO A 65 1.21 5.70 0.23
CA PRO A 65 1.67 5.16 -1.04
C PRO A 65 2.27 3.76 -0.86
N LEU A 66 2.07 2.87 -1.82
CA LEU A 66 2.62 1.51 -1.88
C LEU A 66 4.14 1.52 -1.67
N ALA A 67 4.85 2.49 -2.27
CA ALA A 67 6.28 2.63 -2.07
C ALA A 67 6.66 2.89 -0.61
N VAL A 68 5.88 3.67 0.14
CA VAL A 68 6.11 3.96 1.57
C VAL A 68 5.71 2.77 2.41
N MET A 69 4.52 2.21 2.14
CA MET A 69 3.98 1.04 2.83
C MET A 69 4.93 -0.16 2.75
N MET A 70 5.71 -0.30 1.67
CA MET A 70 6.62 -1.44 1.46
C MET A 70 8.09 -1.15 1.83
N LYS A 71 8.51 0.12 1.92
CA LYS A 71 9.93 0.48 2.20
C LYS A 71 10.32 0.37 3.67
N THR A 72 9.37 0.49 4.59
CA THR A 72 9.65 0.43 6.03
C THR A 72 9.55 -1.01 6.56
N LYS A 73 10.49 -1.35 7.46
CA LYS A 73 10.32 -2.51 8.35
C LYS A 73 9.09 -2.29 9.24
N GLU A 74 8.51 -3.35 9.79
CA GLU A 74 7.28 -3.27 10.59
C GLU A 74 7.32 -2.19 11.67
N ASP A 75 8.45 -2.04 12.36
CA ASP A 75 8.62 -1.01 13.39
C ASP A 75 8.49 0.41 12.83
N GLY A 76 9.11 0.69 11.68
CA GLY A 76 8.99 1.98 11.01
C GLY A 76 7.63 2.21 10.36
N PHE A 77 6.90 1.14 10.01
CA PHE A 77 5.52 1.25 9.54
C PHE A 77 4.57 1.60 10.69
N ARG A 78 4.75 0.99 11.86
CA ARG A 78 3.96 1.28 13.06
C ARG A 78 4.19 2.70 13.56
N ASP A 79 5.44 3.15 13.60
CA ASP A 79 5.79 4.54 13.94
C ASP A 79 5.12 5.54 12.99
N ALA A 80 5.18 5.29 11.67
CA ALA A 80 4.50 6.12 10.68
C ALA A 80 2.97 6.15 10.86
N LEU A 81 2.36 5.03 11.23
CA LEU A 81 0.92 4.95 11.54
C LEU A 81 0.54 5.77 12.77
N GLU A 82 1.34 5.73 13.83
CA GLU A 82 1.15 6.48 15.07
C GLU A 82 1.26 7.99 14.81
N VAL A 83 2.33 8.41 14.12
CA VAL A 83 2.55 9.82 13.76
C VAL A 83 1.39 10.42 12.93
N CYS A 84 0.83 9.66 11.98
CA CYS A 84 -0.31 10.13 11.18
C CYS A 84 -1.68 10.00 11.88
N SER A 85 -1.75 9.28 13.01
CA SER A 85 -2.97 9.17 13.84
C SER A 85 -3.08 10.28 14.88
N ASP A 86 -1.95 10.64 15.51
CA ASP A 86 -1.94 11.48 16.72
C ASP A 86 -1.62 12.97 16.46
N SER A 87 -1.45 13.39 15.20
CA SER A 87 -1.07 14.77 14.88
C SER A 87 -1.67 15.27 13.55
N SER A 88 -1.86 16.59 13.46
CA SER A 88 -2.07 17.31 12.20
C SER A 88 -1.11 16.79 11.12
N PRO A 89 -1.53 16.77 9.83
CA PRO A 89 -0.84 16.04 8.78
C PRO A 89 0.66 16.34 8.78
N PRO A 90 1.53 15.32 8.61
CA PRO A 90 2.97 15.52 8.58
C PRO A 90 3.29 16.62 7.56
N SER A 91 4.01 17.66 8.01
CA SER A 91 4.37 18.79 7.15
C SER A 91 5.08 18.27 5.89
N LYS A 92 4.93 18.96 4.75
CA LYS A 92 5.40 18.55 3.41
C LYS A 92 6.91 18.22 3.29
N THR A 93 7.66 18.33 4.37
CA THR A 93 9.10 18.07 4.48
C THR A 93 9.42 16.64 4.96
N SER A 94 8.48 15.95 5.60
CA SER A 94 8.65 14.53 5.98
C SER A 94 8.35 13.62 4.78
N GLY A 95 9.27 12.72 4.44
CA GLY A 95 9.14 11.77 3.31
C GLY A 95 7.99 10.76 3.42
N LEU A 96 7.09 10.94 4.39
CA LEU A 96 5.83 10.23 4.55
C LEU A 96 4.73 11.10 3.94
N ILE A 97 4.43 10.89 2.66
CA ILE A 97 3.23 11.46 2.04
C ILE A 97 2.05 10.65 2.60
N CYS A 98 1.45 11.09 3.70
CA CYS A 98 0.13 10.61 4.14
C CYS A 98 -0.92 11.30 3.25
N VAL A 99 -1.62 10.55 2.41
CA VAL A 99 -2.80 11.06 1.69
C VAL A 99 -3.97 10.93 2.66
N GLN A 100 -4.27 12.00 3.40
CA GLN A 100 -5.44 12.03 4.28
C GLN A 100 -6.70 12.38 3.48
N LYS A 101 -7.74 11.56 3.69
CA LYS A 101 -9.16 11.73 3.37
C LYS A 101 -9.50 12.11 1.92
N ASP A 102 -9.67 11.08 1.09
CA ASP A 102 -10.70 11.10 0.06
C ASP A 102 -12.04 10.72 0.72
N SER A 103 -12.96 11.68 0.86
CA SER A 103 -14.30 11.43 1.41
C SER A 103 -15.07 10.36 0.59
N LEU A 104 -14.69 10.17 -0.68
CA LEU A 104 -15.22 9.14 -1.57
C LEU A 104 -14.77 7.71 -1.20
N PHE A 105 -13.63 7.56 -0.53
CA PHE A 105 -13.08 6.26 -0.14
C PHE A 105 -13.88 5.62 1.00
N LEU A 106 -14.32 6.43 1.97
CA LEU A 106 -15.18 5.96 3.07
C LEU A 106 -16.62 5.68 2.58
N GLU A 107 -17.18 6.52 1.70
CA GLU A 107 -18.52 6.30 1.13
C GLU A 107 -18.61 4.99 0.33
N PHE A 108 -17.55 4.64 -0.42
CA PHE A 108 -17.49 3.38 -1.17
C PHE A 108 -17.40 2.13 -0.28
N TRP A 109 -16.96 2.28 0.99
CA TRP A 109 -16.69 1.16 1.90
C TRP A 109 -17.70 1.05 3.06
N LEU A 110 -18.23 2.16 3.57
CA LEU A 110 -19.34 2.22 4.54
C LEU A 110 -20.72 2.24 3.89
N GLY A 111 -20.80 2.36 2.55
CA GLY A 111 -22.04 2.39 1.77
C GLY A 111 -22.58 1.01 1.38
N GLN A 112 -22.50 0.00 2.25
CA GLN A 112 -23.26 -1.25 2.15
C GLN A 112 -24.09 -1.51 3.40
#